data_AF-A0A7V4X9V2-F1
#
_entry.id   AF-A0A7V4X9V2-F1
#
_cell.length_a   1.000
_cell.length_b   1.000
_cell.length_c   1.000
_cell.angle_alpha   90.00
_cell.angle_beta   90.00
_cell.angle_gamma   90.00
#
_symmetry.space_group_name_H-M   'P 1'
#
loop_
_entity.id
_entity.type
_entity.pdbx_description
1 polymer ?
#
loop_
_entity_poly.entity_id
_entity_poly.type
_entity_poly.pdbx_seq_one_letter_code
_entity_poly.pdbx_strand_id
1 'polypeptide(L)'
;MRDLFKKASIVVFVALISFGLFLGYLNFKNKSEKKGRVLSAQTERLFSLEQVIPADKNASFLVDTEGIVSTAEEKKQESELIVNKGKIEAKIINSSGQEIVKPIVASQPQKGKDKFLVEAIHKNEFKPGRYTLDVNLKSGDQTKEIKQDFAWGVLAINLDQSSYKVGETVGIGIGVLDDSGKTLCDAKVWLKIIDPSGQATELSTENKTITISDTCANGNVTNIPDYQASYIPKQEGKYQIELKAETANGTRNLTESFEVLANPDFVIKRHDTSMRIVPTSIYTVNISVLANKDLSGGIKEKVPASFVISDISAGGEISDKNETTQTISWPANLKAGENIELSYKYDPPDISLELFLLGPIEIWQATLDGHKNIPESATESVSNQVKQITVFTEPHAWQIASDAFSCVAVATGNWNAGATWSGCGANGPVAGDTVIINAAYTVTLTANAAAAALTVSAGTLVIGTYDLAISGNSTVSGGTVTIGSTAATGWSTVDLTISSGSVICSGASKISIAGNYSNSGTFT
;
A
#
# COMPACT_ATOMS: atom_id res chain seq x y z
N MET A 1 -68.92 -21.71 -17.70
CA MET A 1 -69.74 -20.58 -18.19
C MET A 1 -68.78 -19.43 -18.46
N ARG A 2 -68.38 -19.01 -19.65
CA ARG A 2 -68.69 -19.21 -21.08
C ARG A 2 -67.33 -19.05 -21.79
N ASP A 3 -66.92 -19.94 -22.70
CA ASP A 3 -67.16 -19.90 -24.16
C ASP A 3 -66.72 -18.57 -24.81
N LEU A 4 -66.05 -18.48 -25.96
CA LEU A 4 -65.41 -19.43 -26.88
C LEU A 4 -64.74 -18.55 -27.98
N PHE A 5 -63.48 -18.82 -28.32
CA PHE A 5 -62.88 -18.90 -29.68
C PHE A 5 -62.97 -17.79 -30.75
N LYS A 6 -61.78 -17.49 -31.31
CA LYS A 6 -61.39 -17.62 -32.74
C LYS A 6 -59.86 -17.77 -32.83
N LYS A 7 -59.29 -18.98 -32.94
CA LYS A 7 -58.79 -19.69 -34.15
C LYS A 7 -57.98 -18.86 -35.17
N ALA A 8 -56.68 -19.11 -35.21
CA ALA A 8 -55.94 -19.53 -36.41
C ALA A 8 -54.64 -20.27 -36.00
N SER A 9 -54.42 -21.45 -36.57
CA SER A 9 -53.31 -22.38 -36.29
C SER A 9 -52.28 -22.36 -37.42
N ILE A 10 -51.04 -22.79 -37.09
CA ILE A 10 -50.04 -23.58 -37.87
C ILE A 10 -48.64 -23.10 -37.42
N VAL A 11 -48.03 -23.72 -36.39
CA VAL A 11 -47.12 -24.90 -36.40
C VAL A 11 -45.77 -24.51 -37.04
N VAL A 12 -44.65 -24.43 -36.29
CA VAL A 12 -43.73 -25.55 -35.98
C VAL A 12 -42.77 -25.20 -34.79
N PHE A 13 -42.70 -26.14 -33.83
CA PHE A 13 -41.63 -26.53 -32.87
C PHE A 13 -40.98 -25.50 -31.92
N VAL A 14 -41.32 -25.46 -30.61
CA VAL A 14 -40.94 -26.38 -29.47
C VAL A 14 -39.54 -26.05 -28.93
N ALA A 15 -39.24 -25.85 -27.64
CA ALA A 15 -39.93 -25.56 -26.38
C ALA A 15 -38.76 -25.25 -25.39
N LEU A 16 -38.75 -24.15 -24.63
CA LEU A 16 -39.06 -24.09 -23.18
C LEU A 16 -38.40 -25.23 -22.36
N ILE A 17 -37.78 -24.98 -21.20
CA ILE A 17 -38.50 -24.60 -19.97
C ILE A 17 -37.49 -24.04 -18.95
N SER A 18 -37.88 -22.94 -18.32
CA SER A 18 -37.36 -22.45 -17.05
C SER A 18 -38.45 -22.58 -15.98
N PHE A 19 -38.02 -22.92 -14.77
CA PHE A 19 -38.59 -22.54 -13.47
C PHE A 19 -39.93 -23.14 -12.96
N GLY A 20 -39.87 -23.68 -11.73
CA GLY A 20 -40.81 -23.28 -10.68
C GLY A 20 -41.65 -24.35 -9.99
N LEU A 21 -41.20 -24.74 -8.77
CA LEU A 21 -41.99 -24.92 -7.53
C LEU A 21 -43.16 -25.93 -7.48
N PHE A 22 -43.07 -26.89 -6.56
CA PHE A 22 -44.13 -27.09 -5.54
C PHE A 22 -43.64 -27.89 -4.32
N LEU A 23 -44.13 -27.48 -3.14
CA LEU A 23 -43.88 -28.00 -1.79
C LEU A 23 -44.40 -29.44 -1.56
N GLY A 24 -43.82 -30.15 -0.57
CA GLY A 24 -44.46 -31.33 0.02
C GLY A 24 -43.65 -32.04 1.12
N TYR A 25 -43.93 -31.67 2.36
CA TYR A 25 -43.54 -32.24 3.67
C TYR A 25 -43.63 -33.78 3.77
N LEU A 26 -42.64 -34.48 4.37
CA LEU A 26 -42.79 -35.39 5.54
C LEU A 26 -41.54 -36.25 5.82
N ASN A 27 -41.16 -36.28 7.11
CA ASN A 27 -40.16 -37.12 7.77
C ASN A 27 -40.36 -38.63 7.56
N PHE A 28 -39.27 -39.40 7.39
CA PHE A 28 -39.04 -40.62 8.18
C PHE A 28 -37.57 -41.11 8.08
N LYS A 29 -37.03 -41.51 9.24
CA LYS A 29 -35.72 -42.15 9.48
C LYS A 29 -35.40 -43.26 8.46
N ASN A 30 -34.16 -43.32 7.96
CA ASN A 30 -33.39 -44.56 8.10
C ASN A 30 -31.87 -44.41 7.94
N LYS A 31 -31.20 -45.28 8.69
CA LYS A 31 -29.77 -45.50 8.91
C LYS A 31 -29.13 -46.17 7.68
N SER A 32 -27.98 -45.69 7.21
CA SER A 32 -27.08 -46.40 6.28
C SER A 32 -25.71 -45.71 6.35
N GLU A 33 -24.77 -46.24 7.14
CA GLU A 33 -23.70 -47.15 6.70
C GLU A 33 -22.85 -46.65 5.53
N LYS A 34 -21.57 -46.49 5.86
CA LYS A 34 -20.43 -46.15 5.00
C LYS A 34 -20.47 -46.88 3.65
N LYS A 35 -20.32 -46.12 2.56
CA LYS A 35 -19.50 -46.54 1.42
C LYS A 35 -18.78 -45.33 0.86
N GLY A 36 -17.44 -45.40 0.94
CA GLY A 36 -16.55 -44.40 0.39
C GLY A 36 -16.81 -44.20 -1.09
N ARG A 37 -16.92 -42.92 -1.49
CA ARG A 37 -16.81 -42.50 -2.86
C ARG A 37 -15.69 -41.46 -2.88
N VAL A 38 -14.55 -41.90 -3.40
CA VAL A 38 -13.47 -41.02 -3.85
C VAL A 38 -14.10 -40.09 -4.88
N LEU A 39 -14.30 -38.83 -4.51
CA LEU A 39 -14.58 -37.75 -5.43
C LEU A 39 -13.39 -36.82 -5.34
N SER A 40 -12.52 -36.92 -6.35
CA SER A 40 -11.59 -35.86 -6.70
C SER A 40 -12.42 -34.61 -7.02
N ALA A 41 -12.48 -33.68 -6.07
CA ALA A 41 -12.76 -32.29 -6.38
C ALA A 41 -11.41 -31.59 -6.29
N GLN A 42 -10.92 -31.18 -7.46
CA GLN A 42 -9.80 -30.28 -7.60
C GLN A 42 -9.98 -29.13 -6.61
N THR A 43 -9.07 -29.06 -5.65
CA THR A 43 -8.85 -27.85 -4.87
C THR A 43 -8.35 -26.81 -5.86
N GLU A 44 -9.27 -26.01 -6.41
CA GLU A 44 -8.91 -24.65 -6.82
C GLU A 44 -8.34 -24.00 -5.55
N ARG A 45 -7.01 -23.96 -5.45
CA ARG A 45 -6.36 -22.86 -4.75
C ARG A 45 -6.82 -21.61 -5.49
N LEU A 46 -7.88 -21.00 -4.99
CA LEU A 46 -8.14 -19.59 -5.23
C LEU A 46 -6.79 -18.89 -5.07
N PHE A 47 -6.29 -18.30 -6.15
CA PHE A 47 -5.30 -17.24 -6.03
C PHE A 47 -5.91 -16.25 -5.02
N SER A 48 -5.39 -16.23 -3.80
CA SER A 48 -5.89 -15.34 -2.77
C SER A 48 -5.68 -13.92 -3.31
N LEU A 49 -6.77 -13.19 -3.48
CA LEU A 49 -6.69 -11.75 -3.73
C LEU A 49 -5.95 -11.14 -2.55
N GLU A 50 -4.74 -10.67 -2.78
CA GLU A 50 -3.95 -10.03 -1.73
C GLU A 50 -4.52 -8.63 -1.51
N GLN A 51 -5.03 -8.40 -0.31
CA GLN A 51 -5.56 -7.10 0.07
C GLN A 51 -4.41 -6.12 0.24
N VAL A 52 -4.48 -4.95 -0.39
CA VAL A 52 -3.62 -3.81 -0.10
C VAL A 52 -4.34 -2.92 0.87
N ILE A 53 -3.66 -2.60 1.98
CA ILE A 53 -4.16 -1.59 2.91
C ILE A 53 -3.65 -0.22 2.45
N PRO A 54 -4.52 0.80 2.29
CA PRO A 54 -4.09 2.17 2.03
C PRO A 54 -3.17 2.66 3.16
N ALA A 55 -2.07 3.32 2.83
CA ALA A 55 -1.12 3.74 3.87
C ALA A 55 -1.67 4.81 4.81
N ASP A 56 -2.68 5.56 4.40
CA ASP A 56 -3.36 6.55 5.25
C ASP A 56 -4.34 5.92 6.25
N LYS A 57 -4.48 4.59 6.27
CA LYS A 57 -5.40 3.87 7.15
C LYS A 57 -4.65 2.88 8.04
N ASN A 58 -5.18 2.66 9.24
CA ASN A 58 -4.73 1.54 10.07
C ASN A 58 -5.04 0.21 9.36
N ALA A 59 -4.14 -0.76 9.47
CA ALA A 59 -4.39 -2.09 8.95
C ALA A 59 -5.39 -2.82 9.85
N SER A 60 -6.61 -3.00 9.35
CA SER A 60 -7.69 -3.69 10.04
C SER A 60 -8.01 -5.00 9.32
N PHE A 61 -7.93 -6.10 10.08
CA PHE A 61 -8.11 -7.46 9.57
C PHE A 61 -9.31 -8.11 10.24
N LEU A 62 -10.28 -8.54 9.43
CA LEU A 62 -11.34 -9.44 9.87
C LEU A 62 -10.83 -10.87 9.80
N VAL A 63 -10.33 -11.37 10.94
CA VAL A 63 -9.76 -12.71 11.07
C VAL A 63 -10.89 -13.71 11.26
N ASP A 64 -11.00 -14.66 10.34
CA ASP A 64 -11.93 -15.78 10.43
C ASP A 64 -11.36 -16.86 11.35
N THR A 65 -12.15 -17.27 12.33
CA THR A 65 -11.80 -18.32 13.29
C THR A 65 -11.98 -19.72 12.72
N GLU A 66 -12.41 -19.86 11.47
CA GLU A 66 -12.73 -21.12 10.79
C GLU A 66 -13.80 -21.95 11.54
N GLY A 67 -14.65 -21.29 12.33
CA GLY A 67 -15.66 -21.95 13.17
C GLY A 67 -15.10 -22.68 14.38
N ILE A 68 -13.84 -22.42 14.77
CA ILE A 68 -13.14 -23.16 15.83
C ILE A 68 -13.45 -22.59 17.23
N VAL A 69 -14.09 -21.41 17.35
CA VAL A 69 -14.31 -20.77 18.66
C VAL A 69 -15.69 -21.10 19.25
N SER A 70 -15.73 -21.69 20.45
CA SER A 70 -16.96 -21.93 21.21
C SER A 70 -16.99 -21.22 22.57
N THR A 71 -18.19 -20.89 23.06
CA THR A 71 -18.38 -20.34 24.41
C THR A 71 -18.32 -21.44 25.46
N ALA A 72 -17.83 -21.12 26.67
CA ALA A 72 -17.58 -22.05 27.77
C ALA A 72 -18.75 -22.96 28.18
N GLU A 73 -19.99 -22.65 27.77
CA GLU A 73 -21.20 -23.39 28.15
C GLU A 73 -21.62 -24.51 27.17
N GLU A 74 -21.00 -24.66 26.00
CA GLU A 74 -21.35 -25.70 25.03
C GLU A 74 -20.12 -26.32 24.35
N LYS A 75 -19.34 -27.13 25.06
CA LYS A 75 -18.45 -28.08 24.37
C LYS A 75 -19.32 -29.14 23.70
N LYS A 76 -19.46 -29.11 22.37
CA LYS A 76 -20.17 -30.16 21.62
C LYS A 76 -19.28 -31.05 20.76
N GLN A 77 -18.04 -30.65 20.44
CA GLN A 77 -17.09 -31.48 19.69
C GLN A 77 -15.61 -31.29 20.12
N GLU A 78 -14.79 -32.31 19.84
CA GLU A 78 -13.36 -32.43 20.23
C GLU A 78 -12.43 -31.43 19.50
N SER A 79 -12.95 -30.69 18.52
CA SER A 79 -12.21 -29.75 17.66
C SER A 79 -12.43 -28.26 17.94
N GLU A 80 -13.22 -27.88 18.96
CA GLU A 80 -13.51 -26.48 19.29
C GLU A 80 -12.61 -25.96 20.43
N LEU A 81 -12.03 -24.76 20.24
CA LEU A 81 -11.19 -24.03 21.20
C LEU A 81 -11.99 -22.98 21.96
N ILE A 82 -11.77 -22.88 23.28
CA ILE A 82 -12.34 -21.80 24.11
C ILE A 82 -11.31 -20.66 24.17
N VAL A 83 -11.47 -19.66 23.31
CA VAL A 83 -10.50 -18.57 23.14
C VAL A 83 -11.05 -17.25 23.71
N ASN A 84 -10.29 -16.61 24.59
CA ASN A 84 -10.59 -15.30 25.20
C ASN A 84 -9.51 -14.26 24.83
N LYS A 85 -9.78 -12.96 24.94
CA LYS A 85 -8.87 -11.84 24.58
C LYS A 85 -7.41 -12.07 24.96
N GLY A 86 -7.18 -12.48 26.22
CA GLY A 86 -5.85 -12.64 26.79
C GLY A 86 -5.09 -13.88 26.29
N LYS A 87 -5.67 -14.65 25.36
CA LYS A 87 -5.09 -15.85 24.77
C LYS A 87 -4.97 -15.76 23.24
N ILE A 88 -5.16 -14.57 22.68
CA ILE A 88 -4.96 -14.29 21.26
C ILE A 88 -3.65 -13.52 21.15
N GLU A 89 -2.69 -14.10 20.45
CA GLU A 89 -1.43 -13.46 20.11
C GLU A 89 -1.42 -13.17 18.61
N ALA A 90 -1.30 -11.91 18.24
CA ALA A 90 -1.14 -11.50 16.85
C ALA A 90 0.26 -10.90 16.67
N LYS A 91 0.88 -11.19 15.53
CA LYS A 91 2.11 -10.55 15.07
C LYS A 91 2.03 -10.34 13.56
N ILE A 92 2.69 -9.30 13.07
CA ILE A 92 2.87 -9.12 11.64
C ILE A 92 4.33 -9.38 11.29
N ILE A 93 4.51 -10.23 10.28
CA ILE A 93 5.79 -10.71 9.81
C ILE A 93 6.02 -10.15 8.41
N ASN A 94 7.21 -9.62 8.12
CA ASN A 94 7.58 -9.20 6.77
C ASN A 94 8.06 -10.40 5.91
N SER A 95 8.36 -10.15 4.64
CA SER A 95 8.87 -11.16 3.72
C SER A 95 10.22 -11.81 4.14
N SER A 96 11.01 -11.18 5.01
CA SER A 96 12.25 -11.76 5.54
C SER A 96 12.04 -12.62 6.80
N GLY A 97 10.80 -12.78 7.26
CA GLY A 97 10.45 -13.56 8.44
C GLY A 97 10.62 -12.81 9.77
N GLN A 98 10.90 -11.51 9.73
CA GLN A 98 11.05 -10.68 10.92
C GLN A 98 9.68 -10.19 11.40
N GLU A 99 9.44 -10.28 12.72
CA GLU A 99 8.29 -9.65 13.36
C GLU A 99 8.50 -8.12 13.39
N ILE A 100 7.56 -7.38 12.81
CA ILE A 100 7.65 -5.93 12.66
C ILE A 100 6.79 -5.24 13.70
N VAL A 101 5.50 -5.62 13.78
CA VAL A 101 4.52 -5.01 14.70
C VAL A 101 3.80 -6.10 15.48
N LYS A 102 3.38 -5.77 16.71
CA LYS A 102 2.38 -6.51 17.49
C LYS A 102 1.00 -5.84 17.36
N PRO A 103 0.08 -6.36 16.53
CA PRO A 103 -1.26 -5.83 16.39
C PRO A 103 -2.08 -5.92 17.68
N ILE A 104 -3.07 -5.06 17.79
CA ILE A 104 -4.05 -5.05 18.86
C ILE A 104 -5.26 -5.89 18.46
N VAL A 105 -5.68 -6.78 19.35
CA VAL A 105 -6.93 -7.51 19.22
C VAL A 105 -8.08 -6.57 19.61
N ALA A 106 -8.70 -5.93 18.61
CA ALA A 106 -9.69 -4.87 18.77
C ALA A 106 -11.05 -5.40 19.19
N SER A 107 -11.45 -6.60 18.76
CA SER A 107 -12.70 -7.25 19.19
C SER A 107 -12.50 -8.65 19.77
N GLN A 108 -13.51 -9.16 20.49
CA GLN A 108 -13.54 -10.55 20.93
C GLN A 108 -14.16 -11.45 19.87
N PRO A 109 -13.69 -12.71 19.73
CA PRO A 109 -14.52 -13.76 19.15
C PRO A 109 -15.84 -13.82 19.92
N GLN A 110 -16.98 -13.72 19.23
CA GLN A 110 -18.31 -13.74 19.85
C GLN A 110 -19.09 -14.97 19.37
N LYS A 111 -19.96 -15.52 20.24
CA LYS A 111 -20.84 -16.63 19.88
C LYS A 111 -21.68 -16.30 18.64
N GLY A 112 -21.60 -17.12 17.60
CA GLY A 112 -22.30 -16.91 16.33
C GLY A 112 -21.69 -15.84 15.41
N LYS A 113 -20.50 -15.33 15.75
CA LYS A 113 -19.68 -14.50 14.86
C LYS A 113 -18.34 -15.20 14.66
N ASP A 114 -18.16 -15.76 13.48
CA ASP A 114 -16.96 -16.52 13.12
C ASP A 114 -15.73 -15.63 12.90
N LYS A 115 -15.88 -14.29 13.02
CA LYS A 115 -14.83 -13.31 12.74
C LYS A 115 -14.59 -12.36 13.91
N PHE A 116 -13.34 -11.97 14.11
CA PHE A 116 -12.95 -10.91 15.05
C PHE A 116 -11.96 -9.95 14.41
N LEU A 117 -11.85 -8.75 14.97
CA LEU A 117 -11.06 -7.66 14.43
C LEU A 117 -9.68 -7.61 15.09
N VAL A 118 -8.65 -7.64 14.26
CA VAL A 118 -7.25 -7.36 14.63
C VAL A 118 -6.84 -6.07 13.93
N GLU A 119 -6.23 -5.14 14.67
CA GLU A 119 -5.81 -3.83 14.17
C GLU A 119 -4.32 -3.63 14.41
N ALA A 120 -3.55 -3.38 13.36
CA ALA A 120 -2.20 -2.87 13.50
C ALA A 120 -2.26 -1.35 13.53
N ILE A 121 -1.97 -0.77 14.70
CA ILE A 121 -1.87 0.68 14.82
C ILE A 121 -0.62 1.13 14.06
N HIS A 122 -0.85 2.05 13.13
CA HIS A 122 0.13 2.65 12.23
C HIS A 122 1.24 3.36 13.01
N LYS A 123 2.29 2.62 13.37
CA LYS A 123 3.58 3.19 13.74
C LYS A 123 4.53 2.81 12.62
N ASN A 124 4.96 3.80 11.82
CA ASN A 124 6.04 3.93 10.82
C ASN A 124 7.02 2.75 10.56
N GLU A 125 6.57 1.51 10.67
CA GLU A 125 7.37 0.28 10.66
C GLU A 125 7.02 -0.55 9.41
N PHE A 126 5.89 -0.26 8.75
CA PHE A 126 5.52 -0.85 7.47
C PHE A 126 6.21 -0.13 6.33
N LYS A 127 7.10 -0.85 5.65
CA LYS A 127 7.61 -0.48 4.33
C LYS A 127 6.65 -1.02 3.26
N PRO A 128 6.64 -0.48 2.04
CA PRO A 128 5.96 -1.13 0.94
C PRO A 128 6.46 -2.56 0.72
N GLY A 129 5.55 -3.51 0.50
CA GLY A 129 5.88 -4.91 0.28
C GLY A 129 4.86 -5.87 0.86
N ARG A 130 5.21 -7.16 0.91
CA ARG A 130 4.34 -8.23 1.44
C ARG A 130 4.55 -8.47 2.92
N TYR A 131 3.43 -8.79 3.56
CA TYR A 131 3.35 -9.08 4.97
C TYR A 131 2.41 -10.26 5.22
N THR A 132 2.65 -10.96 6.32
CA THR A 132 1.75 -11.98 6.84
C THR A 132 1.30 -11.56 8.23
N LEU A 133 -0.01 -11.41 8.41
CA LEU A 133 -0.62 -11.42 9.73
C LEU A 133 -0.66 -12.88 10.22
N ASP A 134 0.01 -13.16 11.33
CA ASP A 134 0.04 -14.45 12.00
C ASP A 134 -0.67 -14.32 13.36
N VAL A 135 -1.80 -15.00 13.48
CA VAL A 135 -2.63 -15.00 14.68
C VAL A 135 -2.66 -16.39 15.31
N ASN A 136 -2.23 -16.44 16.56
CA ASN A 136 -2.21 -17.64 17.38
C ASN A 136 -3.35 -17.59 18.41
N LEU A 137 -4.32 -18.47 18.24
CA LEU A 137 -5.42 -18.68 19.18
C LEU A 137 -5.02 -19.77 20.18
N LYS A 138 -4.91 -19.41 21.47
CA LYS A 138 -4.53 -20.34 22.53
C LYS A 138 -5.73 -20.75 23.41
N SER A 139 -5.83 -22.03 23.74
CA SER A 139 -6.80 -22.57 24.70
C SER A 139 -6.21 -23.76 25.46
N GLY A 140 -5.67 -23.51 26.65
CA GLY A 140 -4.92 -24.54 27.39
C GLY A 140 -3.61 -24.82 26.68
N ASP A 141 -3.30 -26.09 26.41
CA ASP A 141 -2.10 -26.51 25.65
C ASP A 141 -2.31 -26.50 24.13
N GLN A 142 -3.54 -26.27 23.67
CA GLN A 142 -3.86 -26.21 22.25
C GLN A 142 -3.61 -24.81 21.70
N THR A 143 -2.87 -24.73 20.60
CA THR A 143 -2.65 -23.50 19.82
C THR A 143 -3.07 -23.74 18.38
N LYS A 144 -3.84 -22.82 17.82
CA LYS A 144 -4.20 -22.81 16.40
C LYS A 144 -3.65 -21.54 15.77
N GLU A 145 -2.87 -21.72 14.70
CA GLU A 145 -2.28 -20.65 13.90
C GLU A 145 -3.22 -20.33 12.72
N ILE A 146 -3.44 -19.03 12.48
CA ILE A 146 -4.20 -18.49 11.35
C ILE A 146 -3.29 -17.47 10.67
N LYS A 147 -3.09 -17.61 9.35
CA LYS A 147 -2.27 -16.72 8.54
C LYS A 147 -3.10 -16.01 7.48
N GLN A 148 -2.85 -14.72 7.33
CA GLN A 148 -3.45 -13.89 6.28
C GLN A 148 -2.36 -13.01 5.65
N ASP A 149 -2.14 -13.20 4.35
CA ASP A 149 -1.20 -12.40 3.58
C ASP A 149 -1.85 -11.09 3.12
N PHE A 150 -1.07 -10.02 3.13
CA PHE A 150 -1.47 -8.70 2.63
C PHE A 150 -0.26 -7.94 2.12
N ALA A 151 -0.50 -7.00 1.21
CA ALA A 151 0.53 -6.10 0.73
C ALA A 151 0.30 -4.70 1.31
N TRP A 152 1.39 -3.98 1.50
CA TRP A 152 1.40 -2.60 1.96
C TRP A 152 2.07 -1.72 0.91
N GLY A 153 1.53 -0.53 0.65
CA GLY A 153 2.18 0.55 -0.11
C GLY A 153 2.68 0.29 -1.53
N VAL A 154 2.30 -0.83 -2.15
CA VAL A 154 2.65 -1.17 -3.55
C VAL A 154 1.57 -0.77 -4.57
N LEU A 155 0.43 -0.26 -4.09
CA LEU A 155 -0.56 0.47 -4.87
C LEU A 155 -0.77 1.82 -4.19
N ALA A 156 -0.75 2.89 -4.98
CA ALA A 156 -1.12 4.23 -4.54
C ALA A 156 -2.24 4.75 -5.43
N ILE A 157 -3.21 5.45 -4.83
CA ILE A 157 -4.27 6.14 -5.54
C ILE A 157 -4.45 7.53 -4.94
N ASN A 158 -4.53 8.54 -5.80
CA ASN A 158 -4.82 9.91 -5.40
C ASN A 158 -5.92 10.48 -6.27
N LEU A 159 -6.76 11.28 -5.63
CA LEU A 159 -7.77 12.09 -6.27
C LEU A 159 -7.30 13.54 -6.26
N ASP A 160 -7.56 14.29 -7.32
CA ASP A 160 -7.02 15.65 -7.43
C ASP A 160 -7.68 16.63 -6.45
N GLN A 161 -8.90 16.33 -5.99
CA GLN A 161 -9.64 17.15 -5.02
C GLN A 161 -10.18 16.38 -3.82
N SER A 162 -10.40 17.12 -2.71
CA SER A 162 -11.01 16.63 -1.47
C SER A 162 -12.49 16.28 -1.60
N SER A 163 -13.21 16.92 -2.52
CA SER A 163 -14.64 16.70 -2.79
C SER A 163 -15.01 17.28 -4.15
N TYR A 164 -16.09 16.80 -4.76
CA TYR A 164 -16.51 17.20 -6.10
C TYR A 164 -17.98 17.64 -6.13
N LYS A 165 -18.37 18.34 -7.19
CA LYS A 165 -19.79 18.59 -7.52
C LYS A 165 -20.29 17.62 -8.59
N VAL A 166 -21.62 17.47 -8.68
CA VAL A 166 -22.24 16.71 -9.76
C VAL A 166 -21.84 17.31 -11.12
N GLY A 167 -21.42 16.47 -12.05
CA GLY A 167 -20.94 16.89 -13.37
C GLY A 167 -19.48 17.36 -13.42
N GLU A 168 -18.80 17.49 -12.28
CA GLU A 168 -17.39 17.81 -12.22
C GLU A 168 -16.51 16.60 -12.59
N THR A 169 -15.37 16.84 -13.24
CA THR A 169 -14.45 15.73 -13.55
C THR A 169 -13.62 15.38 -12.32
N VAL A 170 -13.71 14.14 -11.88
CA VAL A 170 -12.84 13.53 -10.88
C VAL A 170 -11.56 13.07 -11.57
N GLY A 171 -10.42 13.68 -11.25
CA GLY A 171 -9.10 13.24 -11.71
C GLY A 171 -8.58 12.14 -10.80
N ILE A 172 -8.22 10.99 -11.37
CA ILE A 172 -7.72 9.84 -10.63
C ILE A 172 -6.31 9.51 -11.13
N GLY A 173 -5.33 9.62 -10.24
CA GLY A 173 -3.96 9.15 -10.47
C GLY A 173 -3.70 7.85 -9.73
N ILE A 174 -2.97 6.93 -10.35
CA ILE A 174 -2.65 5.62 -9.79
C ILE A 174 -1.16 5.33 -10.00
N GLY A 175 -0.50 4.84 -8.96
CA GLY A 175 0.83 4.25 -8.98
C GLY A 175 0.76 2.75 -8.73
N VAL A 176 1.49 1.96 -9.51
CA VAL A 176 1.61 0.51 -9.35
C VAL A 176 3.07 0.15 -9.25
N LEU A 177 3.46 -0.49 -8.15
CA LEU A 177 4.82 -0.95 -7.93
C LEU A 177 4.89 -2.48 -7.79
N ASP A 178 6.05 -3.08 -8.03
CA ASP A 178 6.29 -4.49 -7.67
C ASP A 178 6.64 -4.66 -6.17
N ASP A 179 6.90 -5.90 -5.73
CA ASP A 179 7.28 -6.17 -4.32
C ASP A 179 8.65 -5.59 -3.93
N SER A 180 9.47 -5.25 -4.93
CA SER A 180 10.72 -4.52 -4.76
C SER A 180 10.53 -3.03 -5.02
N GLY A 181 9.28 -2.56 -5.07
CA GLY A 181 8.77 -1.19 -5.30
C GLY A 181 9.33 -0.47 -6.52
N LYS A 182 9.66 -1.24 -7.55
CA LYS A 182 9.90 -0.72 -8.89
C LYS A 182 8.58 -0.30 -9.52
N THR A 183 8.53 0.86 -10.16
CA THR A 183 7.36 1.31 -10.94
C THR A 183 7.06 0.33 -12.08
N LEU A 184 5.81 -0.10 -12.19
CA LEU A 184 5.31 -0.98 -13.24
C LEU A 184 4.43 -0.20 -14.22
N CYS A 185 4.82 -0.16 -15.48
CA CYS A 185 4.15 0.61 -16.54
C CYS A 185 3.35 -0.26 -17.53
N ASP A 186 3.25 -1.55 -17.26
CA ASP A 186 2.59 -2.56 -18.09
C ASP A 186 1.57 -3.40 -17.30
N ALA A 187 1.23 -2.98 -16.08
CA ALA A 187 0.26 -3.66 -15.25
C ALA A 187 -1.15 -3.54 -15.85
N LYS A 188 -1.93 -4.61 -15.74
CA LYS A 188 -3.36 -4.53 -16.05
C LYS A 188 -4.06 -3.92 -14.84
N VAL A 189 -4.60 -2.73 -15.03
CA VAL A 189 -5.28 -1.97 -13.98
C VAL A 189 -6.78 -1.88 -14.26
N TRP A 190 -7.60 -2.05 -13.22
CA TRP A 190 -9.04 -1.84 -13.21
C TRP A 190 -9.43 -0.95 -12.03
N LEU A 191 -10.38 -0.04 -12.28
CA LEU A 191 -11.13 0.66 -11.25
C LEU A 191 -12.59 0.27 -11.36
N LYS A 192 -13.22 -0.03 -10.24
CA LYS A 192 -14.67 -0.15 -10.14
C LYS A 192 -15.19 0.94 -9.22
N ILE A 193 -15.91 1.89 -9.80
CA ILE A 193 -16.50 3.04 -9.10
C ILE A 193 -17.96 2.72 -8.83
N ILE A 194 -18.33 2.64 -7.55
CA ILE A 194 -19.68 2.33 -7.09
C ILE A 194 -20.31 3.61 -6.60
N ASP A 195 -21.41 4.01 -7.22
CA ASP A 195 -22.15 5.21 -6.86
C ASP A 195 -23.02 5.02 -5.60
N PRO A 196 -23.58 6.10 -5.02
CA PRO A 196 -24.43 5.99 -3.83
C PRO A 196 -25.71 5.15 -4.01
N SER A 197 -26.12 4.87 -5.26
CA SER A 197 -27.25 3.98 -5.57
C SER A 197 -26.84 2.50 -5.69
N GLY A 198 -25.54 2.21 -5.63
CA GLY A 198 -24.96 0.88 -5.81
C GLY A 198 -24.66 0.53 -7.27
N GLN A 199 -24.82 1.45 -8.22
CA GLN A 199 -24.47 1.22 -9.61
C GLN A 199 -22.95 1.30 -9.78
N ALA A 200 -22.38 0.27 -10.41
CA ALA A 200 -20.95 0.16 -10.68
C ALA A 200 -20.61 0.63 -12.10
N THR A 201 -19.52 1.40 -12.22
CA THR A 201 -18.85 1.74 -13.48
C THR A 201 -17.43 1.17 -13.45
N GLU A 202 -17.05 0.45 -14.50
CA GLU A 202 -15.71 -0.15 -14.60
C GLU A 202 -14.84 0.62 -15.60
N LEU A 203 -13.63 0.96 -15.17
CA LEU A 203 -12.58 1.57 -15.97
C LEU A 203 -11.39 0.61 -16.04
N SER A 204 -10.71 0.49 -17.17
CA SER A 204 -9.51 -0.34 -17.26
C SER A 204 -8.49 0.14 -18.29
N THR A 205 -7.28 -0.38 -18.15
CA THR A 205 -6.23 -0.25 -19.18
C THR A 205 -6.62 -0.98 -20.47
N GLU A 206 -7.33 -2.11 -20.36
CA GLU A 206 -7.78 -2.92 -21.49
C GLU A 206 -8.85 -2.22 -22.34
N ASN A 207 -9.83 -1.58 -21.70
CA ASN A 207 -10.87 -0.80 -22.39
C ASN A 207 -10.45 0.64 -22.69
N LYS A 208 -9.20 1.01 -22.35
CA LYS A 208 -8.56 2.32 -22.58
C LYS A 208 -9.21 3.51 -21.87
N THR A 209 -10.05 3.27 -20.87
CA THR A 209 -10.55 4.35 -20.00
C THR A 209 -9.59 4.66 -18.85
N ILE A 210 -8.57 3.83 -18.65
CA ILE A 210 -7.36 4.16 -17.89
C ILE A 210 -6.20 4.27 -18.89
N THR A 211 -5.52 5.41 -18.90
CA THR A 211 -4.37 5.68 -19.77
C THR A 211 -3.07 5.58 -18.99
N ILE A 212 -2.02 5.10 -19.63
CA ILE A 212 -0.66 5.06 -19.10
C ILE A 212 0.05 6.33 -19.55
N SER A 213 0.72 7.01 -18.63
CA SER A 213 1.49 8.22 -18.94
C SER A 213 2.74 7.89 -19.77
N ASP A 214 3.07 8.77 -20.72
CA ASP A 214 4.32 8.70 -21.50
C ASP A 214 5.57 8.87 -20.62
N THR A 215 5.41 9.41 -19.40
CA THR A 215 6.48 9.53 -18.40
C THR A 215 6.50 8.39 -17.40
N CYS A 216 5.68 7.33 -17.57
CA CYS A 216 5.78 6.16 -16.72
C CYS A 216 7.10 5.43 -17.02
N ALA A 217 7.99 5.42 -16.03
CA ALA A 217 9.23 4.66 -16.06
C ALA A 217 9.69 4.44 -14.61
N ASN A 218 10.57 3.48 -14.36
CA ASN A 218 11.15 3.36 -13.02
C ASN A 218 12.26 4.38 -12.82
N GLY A 219 12.23 5.14 -11.71
CA GLY A 219 13.35 6.00 -11.31
C GLY A 219 13.48 7.31 -12.10
N ASN A 220 12.42 7.80 -12.75
CA ASN A 220 12.40 9.13 -13.35
C ASN A 220 11.62 10.12 -12.47
N VAL A 221 12.02 11.39 -12.54
CA VAL A 221 11.29 12.48 -11.89
C VAL A 221 10.13 12.91 -12.79
N THR A 222 8.91 12.85 -12.27
CA THR A 222 7.69 13.31 -12.95
C THR A 222 6.65 13.73 -11.93
N ASN A 223 5.77 14.68 -12.27
CA ASN A 223 4.58 15.00 -11.50
C ASN A 223 3.31 14.39 -12.11
N ILE A 224 3.46 13.64 -13.20
CA ILE A 224 2.36 13.03 -13.95
C ILE A 224 2.15 11.61 -13.41
N PRO A 225 0.93 11.27 -12.93
CA PRO A 225 0.63 9.91 -12.48
C PRO A 225 0.92 8.87 -13.55
N ASP A 226 1.42 7.69 -13.14
CA ASP A 226 1.80 6.61 -14.05
C ASP A 226 0.59 6.06 -14.82
N TYR A 227 -0.53 5.88 -14.14
CA TYR A 227 -1.83 5.60 -14.74
C TYR A 227 -2.83 6.68 -14.35
N GLN A 228 -3.71 7.03 -15.28
CA GLN A 228 -4.69 8.09 -15.14
C GLN A 228 -6.06 7.64 -15.58
N ALA A 229 -7.07 8.07 -14.85
CA ALA A 229 -8.46 7.88 -15.21
C ALA A 229 -9.27 9.15 -14.89
N SER A 230 -10.45 9.23 -15.47
CA SER A 230 -11.40 10.29 -15.16
C SER A 230 -12.81 9.73 -15.00
N TYR A 231 -13.58 10.34 -14.10
CA TYR A 231 -14.96 9.98 -13.85
C TYR A 231 -15.82 11.22 -13.67
N ILE A 232 -17.09 11.16 -14.10
CA ILE A 232 -18.05 12.27 -13.96
C ILE A 232 -19.21 11.77 -13.07
N PRO A 233 -19.34 12.24 -11.83
CA PRO A 233 -20.41 11.83 -10.94
C PRO A 233 -21.74 12.45 -11.38
N LYS A 234 -22.80 11.65 -11.24
CA LYS A 234 -24.16 12.01 -11.69
C LYS A 234 -25.10 12.36 -10.55
N GLN A 235 -24.69 12.11 -9.31
CA GLN A 235 -25.51 12.37 -8.13
C GLN A 235 -24.62 12.72 -6.93
N GLU A 236 -25.23 13.38 -5.94
CA GLU A 236 -24.60 13.68 -4.67
C GLU A 236 -24.45 12.41 -3.82
N GLY A 237 -23.41 12.37 -2.98
CA GLY A 237 -23.19 11.32 -1.99
C GLY A 237 -21.79 10.73 -2.04
N LYS A 238 -21.60 9.66 -1.27
CA LYS A 238 -20.33 8.96 -1.13
C LYS A 238 -20.19 7.86 -2.19
N TYR A 239 -19.12 7.94 -2.96
CA TYR A 239 -18.72 6.96 -3.95
C TYR A 239 -17.62 6.06 -3.37
N GLN A 240 -17.61 4.79 -3.75
CA GLN A 240 -16.54 3.85 -3.43
C GLN A 240 -15.72 3.57 -4.69
N ILE A 241 -14.40 3.48 -4.55
CA ILE A 241 -13.45 3.11 -5.62
C ILE A 241 -12.78 1.80 -5.21
N GLU A 242 -12.93 0.76 -6.00
CA GLU A 242 -12.17 -0.49 -5.87
C GLU A 242 -11.10 -0.51 -6.97
N LEU A 243 -9.83 -0.32 -6.60
CA LEU A 243 -8.67 -0.45 -7.48
C LEU A 243 -8.16 -1.89 -7.46
N LYS A 244 -7.87 -2.44 -8.64
CA LYS A 244 -7.23 -3.74 -8.82
C LYS A 244 -6.09 -3.61 -9.82
N ALA A 245 -4.94 -4.21 -9.50
CA ALA A 245 -3.82 -4.35 -10.43
C ALA A 245 -3.37 -5.81 -10.52
N GLU A 246 -3.15 -6.29 -11.75
CA GLU A 246 -2.55 -7.59 -12.03
C GLU A 246 -1.15 -7.39 -12.60
N THR A 247 -0.18 -8.02 -11.96
CA THR A 247 1.27 -7.92 -12.25
C THR A 247 1.87 -9.33 -12.30
N ALA A 248 3.15 -9.44 -12.68
CA ALA A 248 3.89 -10.70 -12.57
C ALA A 248 3.96 -11.23 -11.12
N ASN A 249 3.87 -10.33 -10.14
CA ASN A 249 3.88 -10.64 -8.72
C ASN A 249 2.49 -11.06 -8.21
N GLY A 250 1.46 -11.06 -9.06
CA GLY A 250 0.10 -11.46 -8.71
C GLY A 250 -0.89 -10.30 -8.75
N THR A 251 -2.09 -10.57 -8.25
CA THR A 251 -3.19 -9.61 -8.23
C THR A 251 -3.30 -8.95 -6.85
N ARG A 252 -3.40 -7.63 -6.86
CA ARG A 252 -3.55 -6.79 -5.66
C ARG A 252 -4.78 -5.90 -5.78
N ASN A 253 -5.42 -5.57 -4.66
CA ASN A 253 -6.56 -4.67 -4.63
C ASN A 253 -6.47 -3.62 -3.52
N LEU A 254 -7.10 -2.46 -3.71
CA LEU A 254 -7.15 -1.35 -2.77
C LEU A 254 -8.56 -0.75 -2.85
N THR A 255 -9.12 -0.31 -1.72
CA THR A 255 -10.42 0.37 -1.71
C THR A 255 -10.29 1.76 -1.13
N GLU A 256 -10.85 2.74 -1.84
CA GLU A 256 -10.95 4.13 -1.42
C GLU A 256 -12.38 4.67 -1.58
N SER A 257 -12.62 5.91 -1.15
CA SER A 257 -13.91 6.59 -1.38
C SER A 257 -13.69 8.05 -1.76
N PHE A 258 -14.73 8.70 -2.28
CA PHE A 258 -14.77 10.16 -2.41
C PHE A 258 -16.19 10.68 -2.23
N GLU A 259 -16.31 11.97 -1.94
CA GLU A 259 -17.60 12.60 -1.71
C GLU A 259 -17.93 13.60 -2.82
N VAL A 260 -19.18 13.53 -3.26
CA VAL A 260 -19.80 14.51 -4.13
C VAL A 260 -20.78 15.31 -3.28
N LEU A 261 -20.56 16.62 -3.18
CA LEU A 261 -21.27 17.53 -2.29
C LEU A 261 -21.87 18.67 -3.10
N ALA A 262 -23.11 19.07 -2.80
CA ALA A 262 -23.72 20.22 -3.48
C ALA A 262 -23.03 21.55 -3.10
N ASN A 263 -22.71 21.72 -1.82
CA ASN A 263 -22.15 22.95 -1.25
C ASN A 263 -21.03 22.64 -0.24
N PRO A 264 -19.84 22.19 -0.69
CA PRO A 264 -18.71 21.97 0.21
C PRO A 264 -18.23 23.32 0.78
N ASP A 265 -17.95 23.39 2.08
CA ASP A 265 -17.47 24.63 2.72
C ASP A 265 -16.08 25.04 2.21
N PHE A 266 -15.22 24.04 1.96
CA PHE A 266 -13.88 24.19 1.42
C PHE A 266 -13.60 23.08 0.43
N VAL A 267 -12.82 23.38 -0.61
CA VAL A 267 -12.34 22.38 -1.57
C VAL A 267 -10.84 22.52 -1.66
N ILE A 268 -10.13 21.44 -1.36
CA ILE A 268 -8.68 21.34 -1.51
C ILE A 268 -8.41 20.64 -2.83
N LYS A 269 -7.53 21.22 -3.65
CA LYS A 269 -7.04 20.60 -4.88
C LYS A 269 -5.52 20.48 -4.83
N ARG A 270 -4.98 19.30 -5.10
CA ARG A 270 -3.55 19.12 -5.41
C ARG A 270 -3.38 18.93 -6.90
N HIS A 271 -2.50 19.72 -7.49
CA HIS A 271 -2.17 19.65 -8.91
C HIS A 271 -0.67 19.73 -9.10
N ASP A 272 -0.18 19.25 -10.25
CA ASP A 272 1.25 19.24 -10.60
C ASP A 272 2.15 18.74 -9.44
N THR A 273 1.64 17.78 -8.69
CA THR A 273 2.26 17.23 -7.47
C THR A 273 2.54 15.76 -7.72
N SER A 274 3.76 15.33 -7.42
CA SER A 274 4.13 13.96 -7.72
C SER A 274 3.40 12.93 -6.86
N MET A 275 3.08 11.79 -7.48
CA MET A 275 2.58 10.58 -6.82
C MET A 275 3.69 9.57 -6.53
N ARG A 276 4.89 9.80 -7.06
CA ARG A 276 6.07 9.00 -6.77
C ARG A 276 7.35 9.82 -6.78
N ILE A 277 8.33 9.38 -6.03
CA ILE A 277 9.59 10.10 -5.91
C ILE A 277 10.76 9.17 -6.20
N VAL A 278 11.71 9.71 -6.94
CA VAL A 278 13.12 9.36 -6.85
C VAL A 278 13.69 10.05 -5.60
N PRO A 279 14.22 9.29 -4.62
CA PRO A 279 14.67 9.84 -3.33
C PRO A 279 15.67 10.99 -3.44
N THR A 280 16.54 10.98 -4.45
CA THR A 280 17.63 11.94 -4.62
C THR A 280 17.22 13.28 -5.23
N SER A 281 15.92 13.56 -5.33
CA SER A 281 15.37 14.71 -6.07
C SER A 281 14.46 15.56 -5.19
N ILE A 282 14.42 16.85 -5.50
CA ILE A 282 13.53 17.81 -4.84
C ILE A 282 12.22 17.90 -5.60
N TYR A 283 11.11 17.89 -4.88
CA TYR A 283 9.76 17.94 -5.43
C TYR A 283 9.03 19.20 -4.99
N THR A 284 8.03 19.59 -5.78
CA THR A 284 7.14 20.71 -5.47
C THR A 284 5.73 20.15 -5.25
N VAL A 285 5.06 20.67 -4.24
CA VAL A 285 3.64 20.44 -3.98
C VAL A 285 2.90 21.73 -4.28
N ASN A 286 1.83 21.66 -5.05
CA ASN A 286 0.95 22.80 -5.34
C ASN A 286 -0.47 22.47 -4.88
N ILE A 287 -1.05 23.39 -4.12
CA ILE A 287 -2.34 23.23 -3.46
C ILE A 287 -3.19 24.47 -3.74
N SER A 288 -4.39 24.27 -4.29
CA SER A 288 -5.42 25.30 -4.36
C SER A 288 -6.45 25.06 -3.26
N VAL A 289 -6.83 26.12 -2.54
CA VAL A 289 -7.87 26.07 -1.52
C VAL A 289 -8.99 27.05 -1.87
N LEU A 290 -10.12 26.51 -2.32
CA LEU A 290 -11.35 27.27 -2.56
C LEU A 290 -12.16 27.33 -1.27
N ALA A 291 -12.43 28.55 -0.79
CA ALA A 291 -13.28 28.80 0.37
C ALA A 291 -14.69 29.19 -0.07
N ASN A 292 -15.71 28.35 0.16
CA ASN A 292 -17.12 28.70 -0.07
C ASN A 292 -17.79 29.31 1.17
N LYS A 293 -17.02 29.46 2.26
CA LYS A 293 -17.37 30.21 3.46
C LYS A 293 -16.23 31.12 3.85
N ASP A 294 -16.55 32.23 4.53
CA ASP A 294 -15.54 33.09 5.13
C ASP A 294 -14.63 32.29 6.08
N LEU A 295 -13.32 32.50 5.91
CA LEU A 295 -12.25 31.91 6.70
C LEU A 295 -11.43 33.04 7.32
N SER A 296 -11.31 33.04 8.65
CA SER A 296 -10.36 33.87 9.38
C SER A 296 -9.60 32.99 10.36
N GLY A 297 -8.38 32.61 9.98
CA GLY A 297 -7.57 31.63 10.70
C GLY A 297 -6.39 31.16 9.86
N GLY A 298 -6.31 29.87 9.57
CA GLY A 298 -5.22 29.32 8.78
C GLY A 298 -5.45 27.91 8.25
N ILE A 299 -4.50 27.47 7.46
CA ILE A 299 -4.46 26.18 6.77
C ILE A 299 -3.21 25.45 7.27
N LYS A 300 -3.32 24.17 7.59
CA LYS A 300 -2.22 23.33 8.08
C LYS A 300 -2.11 22.09 7.22
N GLU A 301 -0.89 21.69 6.91
CA GLU A 301 -0.59 20.40 6.31
C GLU A 301 0.44 19.67 7.15
N LYS A 302 0.14 18.41 7.48
CA LYS A 302 1.08 17.52 8.15
C LYS A 302 1.89 16.78 7.10
N VAL A 303 3.21 16.78 7.25
CA VAL A 303 4.16 16.11 6.34
C VAL A 303 5.17 15.29 7.15
N PRO A 304 5.88 14.31 6.55
CA PRO A 304 6.87 13.52 7.26
C PRO A 304 7.98 14.39 7.87
N ALA A 305 8.40 14.09 9.10
CA ALA A 305 9.52 14.80 9.75
C ALA A 305 10.86 14.61 9.04
N SER A 306 10.97 13.53 8.27
CA SER A 306 12.14 13.17 7.46
C SER A 306 12.32 14.06 6.22
N PHE A 307 11.28 14.80 5.81
CA PHE A 307 11.38 15.69 4.65
C PHE A 307 12.08 16.98 5.03
N VAL A 308 13.01 17.44 4.18
CA VAL A 308 13.57 18.79 4.31
C VAL A 308 12.69 19.74 3.51
N ILE A 309 11.88 20.53 4.22
CA ILE A 309 10.94 21.47 3.62
C ILE A 309 11.63 22.80 3.30
N SER A 310 11.32 23.36 2.13
CA SER A 310 11.84 24.64 1.64
C SER A 310 10.84 25.37 0.74
N ASP A 311 11.14 26.60 0.34
CA ASP A 311 10.36 27.40 -0.63
C ASP A 311 8.84 27.46 -0.33
N ILE A 312 8.47 27.63 0.94
CA ILE A 312 7.08 27.73 1.38
C ILE A 312 6.49 29.07 0.92
N SER A 313 5.40 29.04 0.18
CA SER A 313 4.71 30.25 -0.31
C SER A 313 3.74 30.83 0.72
N ALA A 314 3.11 31.97 0.37
CA ALA A 314 2.04 32.61 1.13
C ALA A 314 2.34 32.85 2.63
N GLY A 315 3.61 33.07 2.98
CA GLY A 315 4.05 33.30 4.35
C GLY A 315 3.89 32.09 5.27
N GLY A 316 3.88 30.87 4.72
CA GLY A 316 3.78 29.65 5.51
C GLY A 316 5.04 29.37 6.34
N GLU A 317 4.85 28.73 7.48
CA GLU A 317 5.90 28.43 8.45
C GLU A 317 5.83 26.97 8.94
N ILE A 318 6.97 26.42 9.36
CA ILE A 318 7.06 25.07 9.91
C ILE A 318 6.89 25.11 11.44
N SER A 319 6.03 24.25 11.98
CA SER A 319 5.82 24.06 13.41
C SER A 319 5.70 22.58 13.79
N ASP A 320 5.55 22.32 15.10
CA ASP A 320 5.13 21.01 15.66
C ASP A 320 5.96 19.80 15.22
N LYS A 321 7.26 20.02 14.96
CA LYS A 321 8.19 18.96 14.56
C LYS A 321 8.43 17.97 15.69
N ASN A 322 8.13 16.71 15.43
CA ASN A 322 8.44 15.57 16.28
C ASN A 322 9.24 14.52 15.49
N GLU A 323 9.44 13.32 16.05
CA GLU A 323 10.22 12.25 15.41
C GLU A 323 9.60 11.71 14.12
N THR A 324 8.29 11.90 13.92
CA THR A 324 7.52 11.29 12.83
C THR A 324 7.00 12.30 11.82
N THR A 325 6.57 13.47 12.28
CA THR A 325 5.87 14.47 11.47
C THR A 325 6.32 15.89 11.80
N GLN A 326 6.10 16.80 10.85
CA GLN A 326 6.19 18.24 11.02
C GLN A 326 4.98 18.89 10.33
N THR A 327 4.62 20.11 10.72
CA THR A 327 3.44 20.81 10.20
C THR A 327 3.86 22.04 9.43
N ILE A 328 3.33 22.23 8.23
CA ILE A 328 3.41 23.49 7.48
C ILE A 328 2.10 24.25 7.73
N SER A 329 2.18 25.50 8.17
CA SER A 329 1.01 26.33 8.50
C SER A 329 1.00 27.63 7.72
N TRP A 330 -0.11 27.97 7.08
CA TRP A 330 -0.34 29.24 6.38
C TRP A 330 -1.42 30.06 7.09
N PRO A 331 -1.21 31.37 7.31
CA PRO A 331 -2.30 32.26 7.71
C PRO A 331 -3.28 32.42 6.52
N ALA A 332 -4.58 32.45 6.81
CA ALA A 332 -5.61 32.59 5.79
C ALA A 332 -6.74 33.51 6.26
N ASN A 333 -7.05 34.51 5.44
CA ASN A 333 -8.21 35.38 5.59
C ASN A 333 -8.90 35.46 4.22
N LEU A 334 -9.89 34.60 4.01
CA LEU A 334 -10.58 34.43 2.73
C LEU A 334 -12.07 34.72 2.88
N LYS A 335 -12.66 35.36 1.88
CA LYS A 335 -14.11 35.50 1.72
C LYS A 335 -14.69 34.32 0.97
N ALA A 336 -15.97 34.05 1.20
CA ALA A 336 -16.70 33.06 0.42
C ALA A 336 -16.58 33.35 -1.10
N GLY A 337 -16.15 32.34 -1.85
CA GLY A 337 -15.85 32.38 -3.28
C GLY A 337 -14.38 32.64 -3.61
N GLU A 338 -13.53 33.00 -2.65
CA GLU A 338 -12.10 33.23 -2.88
C GLU A 338 -11.31 31.93 -2.91
N ASN A 339 -10.21 31.95 -3.64
CA ASN A 339 -9.26 30.85 -3.79
C ASN A 339 -7.85 31.34 -3.45
N ILE A 340 -7.07 30.52 -2.75
CA ILE A 340 -5.65 30.77 -2.48
C ILE A 340 -4.81 29.63 -3.05
N GLU A 341 -3.68 29.99 -3.65
CA GLU A 341 -2.67 29.03 -4.13
C GLU A 341 -1.52 28.96 -3.11
N LEU A 342 -1.23 27.75 -2.67
CA LEU A 342 -0.17 27.42 -1.72
C LEU A 342 0.82 26.47 -2.39
N SER A 343 2.08 26.56 -2.00
CA SER A 343 3.12 25.66 -2.51
C SER A 343 4.27 25.55 -1.52
N TYR A 344 4.96 24.42 -1.57
CA TYR A 344 6.25 24.23 -0.92
C TYR A 344 7.08 23.20 -1.69
N LYS A 345 8.38 23.18 -1.40
CA LYS A 345 9.27 22.12 -1.87
C LYS A 345 9.67 21.20 -0.73
N TYR A 346 9.95 19.95 -1.07
CA TYR A 346 10.54 19.00 -0.14
C TYR A 346 11.66 18.20 -0.81
N ASP A 347 12.69 17.93 -0.01
CA ASP A 347 13.71 16.91 -0.28
C ASP A 347 13.38 15.70 0.62
N PRO A 348 12.95 14.56 0.04
CA PRO A 348 12.66 13.36 0.82
C PRO A 348 13.95 12.68 1.28
N PRO A 349 13.90 11.79 2.29
CA PRO A 349 15.05 10.97 2.64
C PRO A 349 15.45 10.04 1.48
N ASP A 350 16.76 9.82 1.30
CA ASP A 350 17.37 8.87 0.35
C ASP A 350 17.09 7.40 0.73
N ILE A 351 15.82 7.02 0.85
CA ILE A 351 15.38 5.68 1.23
C ILE A 351 14.36 5.13 0.24
N SER A 352 14.49 3.83 0.02
CA SER A 352 13.55 3.04 -0.77
C SER A 352 13.55 1.60 -0.22
N LEU A 353 12.45 0.86 -0.23
CA LEU A 353 11.07 1.26 -0.52
C LEU A 353 10.45 2.03 0.64
N GLU A 354 9.63 3.03 0.31
CA GLU A 354 8.84 3.77 1.29
C GLU A 354 7.55 4.33 0.67
N LEU A 355 6.49 4.51 1.48
CA LEU A 355 5.28 5.20 1.07
C LEU A 355 5.04 6.37 2.03
N PHE A 356 5.10 7.59 1.50
CA PHE A 356 4.88 8.81 2.27
C PHE A 356 3.46 9.33 2.09
N LEU A 357 3.00 10.06 3.10
CA LEU A 357 1.71 10.74 3.09
C LEU A 357 1.91 12.24 3.28
N LEU A 358 1.23 13.05 2.48
CA LEU A 358 1.08 14.48 2.70
C LEU A 358 -0.36 14.79 3.12
N GLY A 359 -0.51 15.57 4.17
CA GLY A 359 -1.80 15.87 4.76
C GLY A 359 -2.27 14.82 5.78
N PRO A 360 -3.58 14.76 6.06
CA PRO A 360 -4.62 15.60 5.48
C PRO A 360 -4.43 17.10 5.76
N ILE A 361 -4.91 17.97 4.87
CA ILE A 361 -4.99 19.41 5.18
C ILE A 361 -6.08 19.65 6.23
N GLU A 362 -5.76 20.48 7.22
CA GLU A 362 -6.70 20.99 8.21
C GLU A 362 -6.86 22.50 8.06
N ILE A 363 -8.10 22.97 8.03
CA ILE A 363 -8.41 24.41 8.10
C ILE A 363 -8.90 24.70 9.50
N TRP A 364 -8.32 25.72 10.13
CA TRP A 364 -8.67 26.14 11.48
C TRP A 364 -9.09 27.60 11.53
N GLN A 365 -9.94 27.91 12.51
CA GLN A 365 -10.36 29.28 12.83
C GLN A 365 -10.05 29.61 14.28
N ALA A 366 -9.74 30.88 14.53
CA ALA A 366 -9.55 31.38 15.88
C ALA A 366 -10.92 31.68 16.52
N THR A 367 -11.15 31.16 17.72
CA THR A 367 -12.40 31.37 18.49
C THR A 367 -12.09 31.79 19.91
N LEU A 368 -13.03 32.51 20.54
CA LEU A 368 -13.00 32.73 21.99
C LEU A 368 -13.69 31.58 22.70
N ASP A 369 -13.22 31.24 23.90
CA ASP A 369 -13.90 30.33 24.83
C ASP A 369 -15.40 30.68 24.91
N GLY A 370 -16.26 29.88 24.25
CA GLY A 370 -17.70 30.15 24.11
C GLY A 370 -18.26 30.27 22.68
N HIS A 371 -17.61 29.67 21.67
CA HIS A 371 -18.13 29.44 20.30
C HIS A 371 -18.44 30.69 19.46
N LYS A 372 -17.92 31.87 19.82
CA LYS A 372 -18.05 33.08 18.98
C LYS A 372 -16.75 33.34 18.24
N ASN A 373 -16.86 33.57 16.93
CA ASN A 373 -15.75 33.99 16.07
C ASN A 373 -15.17 35.31 16.59
N ILE A 374 -13.85 35.46 16.53
CA ILE A 374 -13.17 36.70 16.94
C ILE A 374 -13.43 37.77 15.88
N PRO A 375 -14.09 38.90 16.22
CA PRO A 375 -14.21 40.02 15.29
C PRO A 375 -12.83 40.60 14.98
N GLU A 376 -12.64 41.06 13.74
CA GLU A 376 -11.39 41.70 13.27
C GLU A 376 -10.97 42.93 14.13
N SER A 377 -11.88 43.48 14.94
CA SER A 377 -11.68 44.62 15.84
C SER A 377 -11.31 44.27 17.29
N ALA A 378 -11.02 43.00 17.62
CA ALA A 378 -10.71 42.61 18.99
C ALA A 378 -9.28 43.04 19.41
N THR A 379 -9.18 43.89 20.44
CA THR A 379 -7.91 44.43 20.98
C THR A 379 -7.12 43.39 21.80
N GLU A 380 -5.80 43.61 21.91
CA GLU A 380 -4.71 42.74 22.41
C GLU A 380 -4.90 42.00 23.76
N SER A 381 -5.94 42.29 24.57
CA SER A 381 -6.16 41.70 25.89
C SER A 381 -6.81 40.29 25.89
N VAL A 382 -6.90 39.63 24.72
CA VAL A 382 -7.67 38.39 24.53
C VAL A 382 -6.79 37.15 24.28
N SER A 383 -5.46 37.28 24.20
CA SER A 383 -4.53 36.21 23.79
C SER A 383 -4.65 34.90 24.58
N ASN A 384 -5.03 34.97 25.86
CA ASN A 384 -5.07 33.81 26.76
C ASN A 384 -6.38 32.98 26.68
N GLN A 385 -7.33 33.37 25.82
CA GLN A 385 -8.62 32.67 25.61
C GLN A 385 -8.90 32.31 24.14
N VAL A 386 -7.92 32.51 23.26
CA VAL A 386 -8.04 32.16 21.84
C VAL A 386 -7.77 30.67 21.67
N LYS A 387 -8.81 29.92 21.29
CA LYS A 387 -8.70 28.51 20.91
C LYS A 387 -8.79 28.37 19.40
N GLN A 388 -7.88 27.59 18.83
CA GLN A 388 -8.00 27.13 17.43
C GLN A 388 -9.00 25.98 17.37
N ILE A 389 -10.00 26.10 16.50
CA ILE A 389 -10.91 25.00 16.17
C ILE A 389 -10.67 24.57 14.72
N THR A 390 -10.54 23.28 14.48
CA THR A 390 -10.53 22.73 13.13
C THR A 390 -11.96 22.79 12.59
N VAL A 391 -12.15 23.49 11.48
CA VAL A 391 -13.44 23.65 10.79
C VAL A 391 -13.57 22.77 9.56
N PHE A 392 -12.45 22.24 9.07
CA PHE A 392 -12.40 21.30 7.96
C PHE A 392 -11.15 20.43 8.06
N THR A 393 -11.29 19.17 7.67
CA THR A 393 -10.19 18.22 7.50
C THR A 393 -10.39 17.54 6.15
N GLU A 394 -9.34 17.54 5.33
CA GLU A 394 -9.31 16.83 4.07
C GLU A 394 -9.55 15.32 4.31
N PRO A 395 -10.42 14.66 3.53
CA PRO A 395 -10.81 13.28 3.82
C PRO A 395 -9.72 12.25 3.52
N HIS A 396 -8.73 12.60 2.70
CA HIS A 396 -7.66 11.70 2.25
C HIS A 396 -6.31 12.41 2.29
N ALA A 397 -5.27 11.67 2.64
CA ALA A 397 -3.90 12.13 2.49
C ALA A 397 -3.38 11.80 1.09
N TRP A 398 -2.51 12.65 0.57
CA TRP A 398 -1.85 12.42 -0.71
C TRP A 398 -0.76 11.35 -0.55
N GLN A 399 -0.87 10.27 -1.31
CA GLN A 399 0.04 9.13 -1.26
C GLN A 399 1.21 9.31 -2.22
N ILE A 400 2.44 9.09 -1.73
CA ILE A 400 3.68 9.25 -2.51
C ILE A 400 4.55 8.00 -2.39
N ALA A 401 4.61 7.23 -3.46
CA ALA A 401 5.47 6.05 -3.53
C ALA A 401 6.94 6.46 -3.73
N SER A 402 7.85 5.98 -2.89
CA SER A 402 9.29 6.11 -3.13
C SER A 402 9.74 4.98 -4.05
N ASP A 403 10.11 5.33 -5.28
CA ASP A 403 10.54 4.36 -6.27
C ASP A 403 11.77 3.60 -5.79
N ALA A 404 11.82 2.30 -6.03
CA ALA A 404 13.08 1.57 -5.98
C ALA A 404 14.02 2.10 -7.05
N PHE A 405 14.97 2.89 -6.58
CA PHE A 405 16.12 3.23 -7.35
C PHE A 405 17.22 2.19 -7.09
N SER A 406 17.89 1.75 -8.15
CA SER A 406 18.99 0.80 -8.02
C SER A 406 20.28 1.54 -7.69
N CYS A 407 21.03 1.05 -6.70
CA CYS A 407 22.41 1.47 -6.50
C CYS A 407 23.26 0.89 -7.63
N VAL A 408 23.62 1.72 -8.60
CA VAL A 408 24.44 1.29 -9.74
C VAL A 408 25.87 1.72 -9.50
N ALA A 409 26.83 0.81 -9.63
CA ALA A 409 28.24 1.15 -9.54
C ALA A 409 28.61 2.14 -10.67
N VAL A 410 29.26 3.23 -10.33
CA VAL A 410 29.76 4.24 -11.31
C VAL A 410 31.27 4.45 -11.19
N ALA A 411 31.88 3.86 -10.16
CA ALA A 411 33.32 3.84 -9.97
C ALA A 411 33.73 2.53 -9.29
N THR A 412 35.00 2.15 -9.47
CA THR A 412 35.63 1.12 -8.65
C THR A 412 35.88 1.69 -7.25
N GLY A 413 35.45 0.97 -6.21
CA GLY A 413 35.52 1.49 -4.84
C GLY A 413 34.92 0.58 -3.79
N ASN A 414 34.71 1.15 -2.59
CA ASN A 414 34.16 0.42 -1.46
C ASN A 414 32.63 0.42 -1.51
N TRP A 415 32.02 -0.68 -1.06
CA TRP A 415 30.56 -0.81 -0.97
C TRP A 415 29.93 0.31 -0.16
N ASN A 416 30.53 0.67 0.97
CA ASN A 416 30.01 1.66 1.91
C ASN A 416 30.46 3.11 1.59
N ALA A 417 30.87 3.40 0.37
CA ALA A 417 31.29 4.74 -0.06
C ALA A 417 30.36 5.27 -1.15
N GLY A 418 29.66 6.38 -0.89
CA GLY A 418 28.69 6.95 -1.83
C GLY A 418 29.28 7.27 -3.22
N ALA A 419 30.56 7.64 -3.29
CA ALA A 419 31.24 7.91 -4.56
C ALA A 419 31.41 6.67 -5.48
N THR A 420 31.27 5.45 -4.94
CA THR A 420 31.28 4.21 -5.73
C THR A 420 30.00 4.06 -6.56
N TRP A 421 28.92 4.71 -6.13
CA TRP A 421 27.57 4.42 -6.57
C TRP A 421 26.85 5.66 -7.11
N SER A 422 25.92 5.43 -8.01
CA SER A 422 24.83 6.35 -8.30
C SER A 422 23.52 5.75 -7.79
N GLY A 423 22.63 6.60 -7.28
CA GLY A 423 21.28 6.15 -6.93
C GLY A 423 21.15 5.50 -5.56
N CYS A 424 22.04 5.84 -4.62
CA CYS A 424 21.96 5.40 -3.24
C CYS A 424 22.45 6.50 -2.31
N GLY A 425 22.19 6.35 -1.01
CA GLY A 425 22.62 7.31 -0.01
C GLY A 425 24.15 7.49 0.04
N ALA A 426 24.59 8.52 0.76
CA ALA A 426 26.01 8.91 0.86
C ALA A 426 26.97 7.81 1.36
N ASN A 427 26.45 6.75 1.99
CA ASN A 427 27.21 5.63 2.53
C ASN A 427 27.06 4.35 1.69
N GLY A 428 26.61 4.43 0.44
CA GLY A 428 26.41 3.27 -0.43
C GLY A 428 25.11 2.51 -0.14
N PRO A 429 24.95 1.30 -0.72
CA PRO A 429 23.74 0.50 -0.59
C PRO A 429 23.51 -0.01 0.84
N VAL A 430 22.24 0.01 1.27
CA VAL A 430 21.75 -0.50 2.55
C VAL A 430 20.66 -1.57 2.36
N ALA A 431 20.21 -2.17 3.47
CA ALA A 431 19.13 -3.15 3.45
C ALA A 431 17.84 -2.55 2.84
N GLY A 432 17.34 -3.17 1.76
CA GLY A 432 16.21 -2.66 0.98
C GLY A 432 16.59 -2.27 -0.45
N ASP A 433 17.87 -1.96 -0.69
CA ASP A 433 18.29 -1.46 -2.00
C ASP A 433 18.45 -2.55 -3.05
N THR A 434 18.19 -2.22 -4.31
CA THR A 434 18.58 -3.08 -5.45
C THR A 434 19.96 -2.67 -5.94
N VAL A 435 20.92 -3.58 -5.93
CA VAL A 435 22.32 -3.28 -6.27
C VAL A 435 22.66 -3.82 -7.65
N ILE A 436 23.29 -2.99 -8.48
CA ILE A 436 23.77 -3.35 -9.81
C ILE A 436 25.26 -2.98 -9.92
N ILE A 437 26.09 -3.98 -10.20
CA ILE A 437 27.52 -3.79 -10.48
C ILE A 437 27.75 -4.15 -11.94
N ASN A 438 27.82 -3.12 -12.79
CA ASN A 438 28.03 -3.23 -14.23
C ASN A 438 29.52 -3.39 -14.60
N ALA A 439 29.77 -3.61 -15.90
CA ALA A 439 31.10 -3.78 -16.46
C ALA A 439 32.07 -2.65 -16.06
N ALA A 440 33.35 -3.00 -15.96
CA ALA A 440 34.49 -2.12 -15.62
C ALA A 440 34.63 -1.71 -14.15
N TYR A 441 33.67 -2.01 -13.28
CA TYR A 441 33.75 -1.65 -11.86
C TYR A 441 34.01 -2.85 -10.95
N THR A 442 34.90 -2.63 -10.00
CA THR A 442 35.16 -3.54 -8.88
C THR A 442 34.66 -2.89 -7.59
N VAL A 443 33.73 -3.55 -6.91
CA VAL A 443 33.19 -3.12 -5.62
C VAL A 443 33.70 -4.04 -4.53
N THR A 444 34.21 -3.47 -3.44
CA THR A 444 34.76 -4.24 -2.31
C THR A 444 34.01 -3.93 -1.01
N LEU A 445 33.59 -4.96 -0.28
CA LEU A 445 33.05 -4.78 1.07
C LEU A 445 34.19 -4.45 2.04
N THR A 446 33.97 -3.45 2.90
CA THR A 446 34.86 -3.12 4.03
C THR A 446 34.16 -3.20 5.39
N ALA A 447 32.91 -3.65 5.39
CA ALA A 447 32.07 -3.92 6.55
C ALA A 447 30.96 -4.89 6.11
N ASN A 448 30.24 -5.47 7.08
CA ASN A 448 29.04 -6.25 6.79
C ASN A 448 28.01 -5.37 6.08
N ALA A 449 27.35 -5.91 5.07
CA ALA A 449 26.43 -5.19 4.23
C ALA A 449 25.15 -5.98 3.98
N ALA A 450 24.10 -5.29 3.56
CA ALA A 450 22.84 -5.88 3.17
C ALA A 450 22.19 -5.11 2.02
N ALA A 451 21.37 -5.79 1.23
CA ALA A 451 20.59 -5.23 0.13
C ALA A 451 19.34 -6.09 -0.12
N ALA A 452 18.34 -5.57 -0.85
CA ALA A 452 17.17 -6.35 -1.27
C ALA A 452 17.47 -7.27 -2.45
N ALA A 453 18.25 -6.80 -3.43
CA ALA A 453 18.60 -7.60 -4.60
C ALA A 453 20.02 -7.27 -5.06
N LEU A 454 20.66 -8.21 -5.74
CA LEU A 454 22.02 -8.03 -6.27
C LEU A 454 22.11 -8.51 -7.72
N THR A 455 22.60 -7.66 -8.60
CA THR A 455 22.96 -8.02 -9.97
C THR A 455 24.42 -7.66 -10.22
N VAL A 456 25.26 -8.66 -10.52
CA VAL A 456 26.64 -8.45 -10.98
C VAL A 456 26.69 -8.74 -12.48
N SER A 457 26.63 -7.68 -13.28
CA SER A 457 26.55 -7.72 -14.74
C SER A 457 27.90 -7.32 -15.35
N ALA A 458 28.77 -8.30 -15.60
CA ALA A 458 30.15 -8.10 -16.09
C ALA A 458 31.11 -7.30 -15.18
N GLY A 459 30.66 -6.82 -14.02
CA GLY A 459 31.52 -6.22 -12.99
C GLY A 459 32.14 -7.24 -12.02
N THR A 460 32.81 -6.75 -10.97
CA THR A 460 33.38 -7.59 -9.91
C THR A 460 32.89 -7.16 -8.53
N LEU A 461 32.42 -8.11 -7.73
CA LEU A 461 32.12 -7.94 -6.31
C LEU A 461 33.10 -8.73 -5.45
N VAL A 462 33.75 -8.06 -4.50
CA VAL A 462 34.68 -8.67 -3.54
C VAL A 462 34.08 -8.57 -2.14
N ILE A 463 33.55 -9.68 -1.64
CA ILE A 463 32.95 -9.79 -0.30
C ILE A 463 34.05 -9.88 0.76
N GLY A 464 35.17 -10.56 0.44
CA GLY A 464 36.31 -10.68 1.34
C GLY A 464 35.94 -11.39 2.65
N THR A 465 36.26 -10.78 3.79
CA THR A 465 36.05 -11.35 5.12
C THR A 465 34.71 -10.96 5.76
N TYR A 466 33.86 -10.23 5.04
CA TYR A 466 32.61 -9.68 5.55
C TYR A 466 31.40 -10.51 5.13
N ASP A 467 30.28 -10.24 5.77
CA ASP A 467 29.00 -10.86 5.43
C ASP A 467 28.15 -9.94 4.55
N LEU A 468 27.55 -10.51 3.50
CA LEU A 468 26.59 -9.84 2.61
C LEU A 468 25.24 -10.57 2.67
N ALA A 469 24.22 -9.87 3.17
CA ALA A 469 22.86 -10.40 3.25
C ALA A 469 21.95 -9.82 2.16
N ILE A 470 21.49 -10.65 1.23
CA ILE A 470 20.52 -10.27 0.19
C ILE A 470 19.15 -10.85 0.57
N SER A 471 18.17 -10.00 0.82
CA SER A 471 16.83 -10.47 1.25
C SER A 471 15.94 -10.96 0.10
N GLY A 472 16.39 -10.80 -1.14
CA GLY A 472 15.70 -11.23 -2.36
C GLY A 472 16.65 -11.95 -3.31
N ASN A 473 16.58 -11.61 -4.59
CA ASN A 473 17.21 -12.39 -5.65
C ASN A 473 18.60 -11.87 -6.01
N SER A 474 19.49 -12.81 -6.29
CA SER A 474 20.85 -12.54 -6.76
C SER A 474 21.08 -13.09 -8.17
N THR A 475 21.64 -12.26 -9.06
CA THR A 475 22.01 -12.65 -10.42
C THR A 475 23.47 -12.31 -10.72
N VAL A 476 24.23 -13.27 -11.24
CA VAL A 476 25.61 -13.07 -11.72
C VAL A 476 25.67 -13.40 -13.20
N SER A 477 25.83 -12.39 -14.05
CA SER A 477 25.81 -12.50 -15.50
C SER A 477 27.06 -11.85 -16.10
N GLY A 478 28.01 -12.67 -16.57
CA GLY A 478 29.28 -12.22 -17.14
C GLY A 478 30.27 -11.60 -16.16
N GLY A 479 29.85 -11.35 -14.91
CA GLY A 479 30.69 -10.75 -13.85
C GLY A 479 31.23 -11.78 -12.86
N THR A 480 31.99 -11.30 -11.88
CA THR A 480 32.66 -12.15 -10.88
C THR A 480 32.27 -11.75 -9.45
N VAL A 481 31.90 -12.71 -8.62
CA VAL A 481 31.75 -12.55 -7.17
C VAL A 481 32.82 -13.36 -6.47
N THR A 482 33.58 -12.77 -5.55
CA THR A 482 34.61 -13.46 -4.77
C THR A 482 34.32 -13.37 -3.28
N ILE A 483 34.39 -14.51 -2.58
CA ILE A 483 34.14 -14.64 -1.14
C ILE A 483 35.41 -15.13 -0.46
N GLY A 484 35.88 -14.38 0.54
CA GLY A 484 37.11 -14.63 1.28
C GLY A 484 36.91 -15.59 2.45
N SER A 485 37.98 -16.32 2.80
CA SER A 485 37.95 -17.52 3.64
C SER A 485 37.49 -17.40 5.09
N THR A 486 37.23 -16.20 5.60
CA THR A 486 36.91 -15.95 7.01
C THR A 486 35.57 -15.26 7.25
N ALA A 487 34.73 -15.09 6.22
CA ALA A 487 33.38 -14.59 6.43
C ALA A 487 32.55 -15.57 7.26
N ALA A 488 31.82 -15.08 8.27
CA ALA A 488 31.10 -15.93 9.22
C ALA A 488 29.89 -16.59 8.55
N THR A 489 29.13 -15.80 7.79
CA THR A 489 28.00 -16.25 6.97
C THR A 489 28.26 -16.08 5.47
N GLY A 490 29.23 -15.25 5.07
CA GLY A 490 29.63 -15.07 3.68
C GLY A 490 28.54 -14.35 2.90
N TRP A 491 27.90 -15.05 1.96
CA TRP A 491 26.82 -14.48 1.16
C TRP A 491 25.51 -15.25 1.35
N SER A 492 24.47 -14.57 1.81
CA SER A 492 23.11 -15.12 1.86
C SER A 492 22.20 -14.44 0.83
N THR A 493 21.31 -15.23 0.21
CA THR A 493 20.34 -14.77 -0.80
C THR A 493 19.10 -15.67 -0.80
N VAL A 494 17.96 -15.18 -1.31
CA VAL A 494 16.76 -16.03 -1.51
C VAL A 494 16.99 -16.91 -2.73
N ASP A 495 16.95 -16.34 -3.92
CA ASP A 495 17.28 -17.07 -5.16
C ASP A 495 18.68 -16.67 -5.64
N LEU A 496 19.38 -17.60 -6.28
CA LEU A 496 20.67 -17.35 -6.95
C LEU A 496 20.65 -17.88 -8.38
N THR A 497 20.87 -16.99 -9.35
CA THR A 497 21.09 -17.35 -10.76
C THR A 497 22.49 -16.93 -11.20
N ILE A 498 23.30 -17.90 -11.65
CA ILE A 498 24.61 -17.67 -12.27
C ILE A 498 24.47 -18.01 -13.75
N SER A 499 24.35 -17.02 -14.62
CA SER A 499 24.11 -17.27 -16.05
C SER A 499 25.42 -17.49 -16.81
N SER A 500 26.18 -16.43 -17.03
CA SER A 500 27.51 -16.47 -17.70
C SER A 500 28.64 -15.96 -16.80
N GLY A 501 28.35 -15.70 -15.53
CA GLY A 501 29.31 -15.16 -14.57
C GLY A 501 30.08 -16.23 -13.79
N SER A 502 30.89 -15.77 -12.83
CA SER A 502 31.69 -16.61 -11.95
C SER A 502 31.46 -16.27 -10.48
N VAL A 503 31.24 -17.28 -9.66
CA VAL A 503 31.24 -17.16 -8.20
C VAL A 503 32.39 -17.99 -7.64
N ILE A 504 33.27 -17.35 -6.87
CA ILE A 504 34.50 -17.95 -6.36
C ILE A 504 34.48 -17.89 -4.84
N CYS A 505 34.43 -19.05 -4.20
CA CYS A 505 34.50 -19.22 -2.76
C CYS A 505 35.88 -19.72 -2.38
N SER A 506 36.54 -19.07 -1.41
CA SER A 506 37.85 -19.50 -0.93
C SER A 506 37.78 -20.02 0.50
N GLY A 507 38.54 -21.06 0.84
CA GLY A 507 38.62 -21.57 2.22
C GLY A 507 37.28 -22.02 2.82
N ALA A 508 36.91 -21.46 3.99
CA ALA A 508 35.73 -21.89 4.76
C ALA A 508 34.49 -20.99 4.57
N SER A 509 34.49 -20.11 3.55
CA SER A 509 33.35 -19.23 3.25
C SER A 509 32.08 -20.01 2.98
N LYS A 510 30.93 -19.40 3.30
CA LYS A 510 29.61 -20.00 3.05
C LYS A 510 28.82 -19.17 2.05
N ILE A 511 28.00 -19.87 1.28
CA ILE A 511 26.87 -19.30 0.56
C ILE A 511 25.60 -19.97 1.09
N SER A 512 24.60 -19.17 1.43
CA SER A 512 23.28 -19.67 1.87
C SER A 512 22.21 -19.22 0.89
N ILE A 513 21.50 -20.17 0.29
CA ILE A 513 20.42 -19.91 -0.68
C ILE A 513 19.14 -20.50 -0.08
N ALA A 514 18.14 -19.66 0.16
CA ALA A 514 16.89 -20.09 0.79
C ALA A 514 15.88 -20.68 -0.22
N GLY A 515 15.94 -20.25 -1.47
CA GLY A 515 15.05 -20.59 -2.56
C GLY A 515 15.75 -21.32 -3.70
N ASN A 516 15.48 -20.86 -4.93
CA ASN A 516 15.92 -21.51 -6.15
C ASN A 516 17.40 -21.20 -6.47
N TYR A 517 18.13 -22.23 -6.91
CA TYR A 517 19.48 -22.11 -7.43
C TYR A 517 19.55 -22.56 -8.89
N SER A 518 20.10 -21.71 -9.76
CA SER A 518 20.35 -22.00 -11.16
C SER A 518 21.77 -21.57 -11.55
N ASN A 519 22.49 -22.42 -12.27
CA ASN A 519 23.86 -22.14 -12.68
C ASN A 519 24.18 -22.70 -14.07
N SER A 520 24.52 -21.81 -14.99
CA SER A 520 25.12 -22.10 -16.31
C SER A 520 26.49 -21.44 -16.50
N GLY A 521 27.02 -20.80 -15.46
CA GLY A 521 28.34 -20.15 -15.43
C GLY A 521 29.36 -20.95 -14.63
N THR A 522 30.25 -20.26 -13.93
CA THR A 522 31.30 -20.87 -13.11
C THR A 522 30.99 -20.72 -11.62
N PHE A 523 31.11 -21.82 -10.88
CA PHE A 523 31.04 -21.84 -9.42
C PHE A 523 32.19 -22.70 -8.89
N THR A 524 33.13 -22.10 -8.17
CA THR A 524 34.38 -22.75 -7.71
C THR A 524 34.65 -22.50 -6.24
#